data_AF-A0A9P5QHU6-F1
#
_entry.id   AF-A0A9P5QHU6-F1
#
_cell.length_a   1.000
_cell.length_b   1.000
_cell.length_c   1.000
_cell.angle_alpha   90.00
_cell.angle_beta   90.00
_cell.angle_gamma   90.00
#
_symmetry.space_group_name_H-M   'P 1'
#
loop_
_entity.id
_entity.type
_entity.pdbx_description
1 polymer ?
#
loop_
_entity_poly.entity_id
_entity_poly.type
_entity_poly.pdbx_seq_one_letter_code
_entity_poly.pdbx_strand_id
1 'polypeptide(L)'
;MAPPIVREDPQENSSGQNDHEQDSESSISMKKDPLGQLYKQIGSMARLKVLDLKRQDTYSESDYQEKLLPRLLTLRDDELGATGCLSMLAGLTELRELRGSVRGDTSEMSRRMGQQEVEWMAEHRPSLEVAEFLQDDYGKILDFEVPAHLKWLQEQRPRLRLCCQ
;
A
#
# COMPACT_ATOMS: atom_id res chain seq x y z
N MET A 1 -7.08 43.13 -42.50
CA MET A 1 -8.03 42.66 -43.53
C MET A 1 -8.39 41.23 -43.17
N ALA A 2 -9.67 40.88 -43.13
CA ALA A 2 -10.20 39.52 -42.96
C ALA A 2 -11.27 39.32 -44.03
N PRO A 3 -11.36 38.14 -44.68
CA PRO A 3 -12.40 37.15 -44.34
C PRO A 3 -11.94 35.69 -44.65
N PRO A 4 -12.81 34.66 -44.71
CA PRO A 4 -14.20 34.53 -44.23
C PRO A 4 -14.39 33.42 -43.17
N ILE A 5 -15.55 33.46 -42.51
CA ILE A 5 -16.09 32.35 -41.69
C ILE A 5 -16.84 31.40 -42.62
N VAL A 6 -16.52 30.11 -42.59
CA VAL A 6 -17.36 29.05 -43.18
C VAL A 6 -18.20 28.45 -42.06
N ARG A 7 -19.52 28.40 -42.26
CA ARG A 7 -20.45 27.61 -41.46
C ARG A 7 -20.83 26.38 -42.28
N GLU A 8 -20.71 25.21 -41.68
CA GLU A 8 -21.33 23.99 -42.20
C GLU A 8 -22.40 23.55 -41.20
N ASP A 9 -23.61 23.33 -41.72
CA ASP A 9 -24.79 22.91 -40.95
C ASP A 9 -24.80 21.39 -40.71
N PRO A 10 -25.54 20.90 -39.71
CA PRO A 10 -25.39 19.52 -39.23
C PRO A 10 -26.11 18.50 -40.14
N GLN A 11 -25.41 17.44 -40.53
CA GLN A 11 -26.05 16.23 -41.04
C GLN A 11 -26.56 15.36 -39.89
N GLU A 12 -27.88 15.34 -39.71
CA GLU A 12 -28.55 14.23 -39.04
C GLU A 12 -28.35 12.95 -39.85
N ASN A 13 -27.86 11.89 -39.20
CA ASN A 13 -27.83 10.54 -39.75
C ASN A 13 -28.23 9.60 -38.59
N SER A 14 -29.53 9.34 -38.46
CA SER A 14 -30.17 8.12 -38.98
C SER A 14 -29.85 6.87 -38.15
N SER A 15 -30.74 6.63 -37.19
CA SER A 15 -31.41 5.34 -36.96
C SER A 15 -30.61 4.06 -37.25
N GLY A 16 -29.86 3.59 -36.26
CA GLY A 16 -29.27 2.25 -36.23
C GLY A 16 -29.65 1.51 -34.95
N GLN A 17 -30.86 0.93 -34.90
CA GLN A 17 -31.19 -0.04 -33.86
C GLN A 17 -30.28 -1.27 -34.01
N ASN A 18 -29.50 -1.56 -32.99
CA ASN A 18 -28.82 -2.84 -32.83
C ASN A 18 -29.14 -3.37 -31.43
N ASP A 19 -30.37 -3.87 -31.31
CA ASP A 19 -30.77 -4.75 -30.21
C ASP A 19 -30.01 -6.07 -30.38
N HIS A 20 -28.82 -6.17 -29.78
CA HIS A 20 -28.12 -7.44 -29.63
C HIS A 20 -27.76 -7.66 -28.17
N GLU A 21 -28.70 -8.27 -27.46
CA GLU A 21 -28.44 -9.07 -26.26
C GLU A 21 -27.24 -9.97 -26.48
N GLN A 22 -26.09 -9.53 -25.98
CA GLN A 22 -25.06 -10.42 -25.50
C GLN A 22 -24.80 -10.08 -24.05
N ASP A 23 -25.71 -10.58 -23.20
CA ASP A 23 -25.41 -10.92 -21.81
C ASP A 23 -24.32 -12.00 -21.83
N SER A 24 -23.10 -11.54 -22.12
CA SER A 24 -21.89 -12.24 -21.76
C SER A 24 -21.80 -12.14 -20.24
N GLU A 25 -22.52 -13.04 -19.57
CA GLU A 25 -22.23 -13.48 -18.20
C GLU A 25 -20.80 -14.01 -18.19
N SER A 26 -19.88 -13.04 -18.17
CA SER A 26 -18.50 -13.22 -17.81
C SER A 26 -18.51 -13.58 -16.33
N SER A 27 -18.76 -14.88 -16.10
CA SER A 27 -18.38 -15.61 -14.90
C SER A 27 -16.87 -15.51 -14.78
N ILE A 28 -16.41 -14.32 -14.41
CA ILE A 28 -15.06 -14.02 -13.99
C ILE A 28 -14.85 -14.92 -12.79
N SER A 29 -14.25 -16.08 -13.06
CA SER A 29 -13.71 -16.96 -12.05
C SER A 29 -12.83 -16.08 -11.18
N MET A 30 -13.36 -15.69 -10.01
CA MET A 30 -12.67 -14.84 -9.07
C MET A 30 -11.48 -15.66 -8.58
N LYS A 31 -10.35 -15.51 -9.28
CA LYS A 31 -9.06 -16.04 -8.89
C LYS A 31 -8.89 -15.65 -7.44
N LYS A 32 -8.93 -16.63 -6.55
CA LYS A 32 -8.76 -16.40 -5.12
C LYS A 32 -7.45 -15.63 -4.96
N ASP A 33 -7.52 -14.44 -4.37
CA ASP A 33 -6.35 -13.71 -3.90
C ASP A 33 -6.13 -14.18 -2.46
N PRO A 34 -5.37 -15.28 -2.21
CA PRO A 34 -5.18 -15.79 -0.86
C PRO A 34 -4.46 -14.78 0.03
N LEU A 35 -3.65 -13.89 -0.56
CA LEU A 35 -2.94 -12.84 0.13
C LEU A 35 -3.89 -11.72 0.56
N GLY A 36 -4.75 -11.25 -0.34
CA GLY A 36 -5.83 -10.31 -0.01
C GLY A 36 -6.80 -10.86 1.03
N GLN A 37 -7.09 -12.18 0.99
CA GLN A 37 -7.88 -12.85 2.03
C GLN A 37 -7.16 -12.87 3.39
N LEU A 38 -5.87 -13.21 3.42
CA LEU A 38 -5.05 -13.18 4.64
C LEU A 38 -5.01 -11.78 5.25
N TYR A 39 -4.73 -10.74 4.46
CA TYR A 39 -4.68 -9.36 4.96
C TYR A 39 -6.05 -8.87 5.43
N LYS A 40 -7.16 -9.29 4.80
CA LYS A 40 -8.52 -9.03 5.29
C LYS A 40 -8.81 -9.74 6.62
N GLN A 41 -8.36 -10.99 6.78
CA GLN A 41 -8.49 -11.73 8.04
C GLN A 41 -7.71 -11.02 9.17
N ILE A 42 -6.45 -10.68 8.92
CA ILE A 42 -5.61 -9.91 9.85
C ILE A 42 -6.31 -8.59 10.19
N GLY A 43 -6.74 -7.81 9.19
CA GLY A 43 -7.44 -6.54 9.35
C GLY A 43 -8.71 -6.58 10.20
N SER A 44 -9.39 -7.74 10.29
CA SER A 44 -10.56 -7.92 11.18
C SER A 44 -10.20 -8.11 12.67
N MET A 45 -8.94 -8.34 13.01
CA MET A 45 -8.49 -8.59 14.38
C MET A 45 -8.28 -7.28 15.16
N ALA A 46 -9.36 -6.55 15.44
CA ALA A 46 -9.26 -5.20 16.01
C ALA A 46 -8.46 -5.06 17.32
N ARG A 47 -8.37 -6.16 18.10
CA ARG A 47 -7.65 -6.25 19.37
C ARG A 47 -6.21 -6.77 19.24
N LEU A 48 -5.71 -6.95 18.02
CA LEU A 48 -4.34 -7.38 17.75
C LEU A 48 -3.37 -6.25 18.08
N LYS A 49 -2.44 -6.52 19.02
CA LYS A 49 -1.46 -5.51 19.49
C LYS A 49 -0.09 -5.64 18.82
N VAL A 50 0.27 -6.85 18.42
CA VAL A 50 1.54 -7.17 17.78
C VAL A 50 1.24 -7.96 16.51
N LEU A 51 1.75 -7.47 15.38
CA LEU A 51 1.72 -8.16 14.09
C LEU A 51 3.16 -8.37 13.64
N ASP A 52 3.69 -9.56 13.90
CA ASP A 52 4.99 -10.01 13.38
C ASP A 52 4.74 -10.98 12.22
N LEU A 53 5.10 -10.57 11.00
CA LEU A 53 4.94 -11.36 9.79
C LEU A 53 6.30 -11.54 9.12
N LYS A 54 6.84 -12.76 9.16
CA LYS A 54 8.11 -13.12 8.53
C LYS A 54 7.86 -13.99 7.31
N ARG A 55 8.56 -13.70 6.22
CA ARG A 55 8.48 -14.49 4.99
C ARG A 55 9.33 -15.76 5.14
N GLN A 56 8.70 -16.94 5.08
CA GLN A 56 9.33 -18.23 5.43
C GLN A 56 10.32 -18.77 4.37
N ASP A 57 10.63 -18.04 3.31
CA ASP A 57 11.44 -18.54 2.19
C ASP A 57 12.96 -18.32 2.38
N THR A 58 13.44 -18.41 3.63
CA THR A 58 14.86 -18.29 3.99
C THR A 58 15.24 -19.41 4.97
N TYR A 59 16.41 -20.03 4.75
CA TYR A 59 16.97 -21.06 5.63
C TYR A 59 17.79 -20.47 6.79
N SER A 60 17.93 -19.15 6.83
CA SER A 60 18.65 -18.35 7.82
C SER A 60 17.74 -17.28 8.41
N GLU A 61 17.86 -17.04 9.72
CA GLU A 61 17.14 -15.97 10.43
C GLU A 61 17.67 -14.56 10.08
N SER A 62 18.80 -14.45 9.38
CA SER A 62 19.37 -13.17 8.92
C SER A 62 18.65 -12.55 7.73
N ASP A 63 18.02 -13.35 6.87
CA ASP A 63 17.70 -12.92 5.50
C ASP A 63 16.24 -12.42 5.36
N TYR A 64 15.40 -12.51 6.40
CA TYR A 64 14.00 -12.04 6.33
C TYR A 64 13.90 -10.51 6.12
N GLN A 65 14.95 -9.78 6.51
CA GLN A 65 15.05 -8.32 6.38
C GLN A 65 15.16 -7.85 4.93
N GLU A 66 15.61 -8.70 3.99
CA GLU A 66 15.71 -8.31 2.57
C GLU A 66 14.40 -8.53 1.81
N LYS A 67 13.52 -9.40 2.32
CA LYS A 67 12.32 -9.84 1.61
C LYS A 67 11.08 -9.15 2.15
N LEU A 68 10.51 -8.29 1.34
CA LEU A 68 9.29 -7.55 1.66
C LEU A 68 8.03 -8.44 1.56
N LEU A 69 7.05 -8.15 2.41
CA LEU A 69 5.68 -8.64 2.24
C LEU A 69 4.99 -7.84 1.12
N PRO A 70 4.58 -8.50 0.01
CA PRO A 70 4.00 -7.80 -1.13
C PRO A 70 2.69 -7.10 -0.73
N ARG A 71 2.50 -5.86 -1.18
CA ARG A 71 1.27 -5.05 -1.07
C ARG A 71 0.86 -4.63 0.35
N LEU A 72 1.49 -5.15 1.41
CA LEU A 72 1.03 -4.95 2.80
C LEU A 72 1.03 -3.49 3.25
N LEU A 73 2.09 -2.74 2.90
CA LEU A 73 2.29 -1.36 3.32
C LEU A 73 1.90 -0.33 2.27
N THR A 74 1.29 -0.73 1.15
CA THR A 74 0.95 0.18 0.05
C THR A 74 -0.54 0.48 0.05
N LEU A 75 -0.92 1.71 -0.26
CA LEU A 75 -2.31 2.03 -0.55
C LEU A 75 -2.71 1.49 -1.93
N ARG A 76 -4.02 1.41 -2.16
CA ARG A 76 -4.57 1.02 -3.46
C ARG A 76 -4.47 2.23 -4.39
N ASP A 77 -3.86 2.01 -5.54
CA ASP A 77 -3.76 2.99 -6.62
C ASP A 77 -4.61 2.48 -7.79
N ASP A 78 -5.73 3.14 -8.03
CA ASP A 78 -6.67 2.80 -9.09
C ASP A 78 -6.23 3.32 -10.47
N GLU A 79 -5.30 4.27 -10.55
CA GLU A 79 -4.76 4.79 -11.80
C GLU A 79 -3.69 3.84 -12.38
N LEU A 80 -2.81 3.31 -11.51
CA LEU A 80 -1.79 2.32 -11.88
C LEU A 80 -2.29 0.87 -11.80
N GLY A 81 -3.53 0.64 -11.36
CA GLY A 81 -4.09 -0.70 -11.12
C GLY A 81 -3.38 -1.49 -10.01
N ALA A 82 -2.65 -0.81 -9.13
CA ALA A 82 -1.85 -1.43 -8.08
C ALA A 82 -2.72 -1.76 -6.85
N THR A 83 -2.81 -3.04 -6.55
CA THR A 83 -3.70 -3.56 -5.50
C THR A 83 -3.07 -3.49 -4.11
N GLY A 84 -2.90 -2.29 -3.56
CA GLY A 84 -2.45 -2.13 -2.18
C GLY A 84 -3.40 -2.71 -1.13
N CYS A 85 -2.83 -3.05 0.03
CA CYS A 85 -3.54 -3.73 1.12
C CYS A 85 -3.44 -3.00 2.46
N LEU A 86 -2.74 -1.86 2.55
CA LEU A 86 -2.61 -1.09 3.80
C LEU A 86 -3.98 -0.71 4.38
N SER A 87 -4.92 -0.29 3.52
CA SER A 87 -6.30 0.03 3.92
C SER A 87 -7.10 -1.17 4.43
N MET A 88 -6.76 -2.40 4.04
CA MET A 88 -7.40 -3.61 4.59
C MET A 88 -7.06 -3.80 6.06
N LEU A 89 -5.92 -3.28 6.52
CA LEU A 89 -5.51 -3.34 7.92
C LEU A 89 -6.27 -2.34 8.80
N ALA A 90 -7.12 -1.44 8.26
CA ALA A 90 -7.76 -0.35 8.99
C ALA A 90 -8.39 -0.77 10.33
N GLY A 91 -8.98 -1.96 10.42
CA GLY A 91 -9.60 -2.47 11.64
C GLY A 91 -8.65 -2.71 12.82
N LEU A 92 -7.33 -2.79 12.61
CA LEU A 92 -6.31 -3.01 13.65
C LEU A 92 -6.07 -1.78 14.57
N THR A 93 -7.10 -1.36 15.30
CA THR A 93 -7.06 -0.12 16.11
C THR A 93 -6.22 -0.23 17.38
N GLU A 94 -6.08 -1.41 17.97
CA GLU A 94 -5.17 -1.66 19.11
C GLU A 94 -3.71 -1.97 18.71
N LEU A 95 -3.35 -1.92 17.42
CA LEU A 95 -2.00 -2.30 16.95
C LEU A 95 -0.93 -1.35 17.49
N ARG A 96 0.03 -1.91 18.21
CA ARG A 96 1.19 -1.22 18.79
C ARG A 96 2.49 -1.54 18.07
N GLU A 97 2.64 -2.77 17.60
CA GLU A 97 3.90 -3.25 17.01
C GLU A 97 3.66 -3.90 15.66
N LEU A 98 4.35 -3.40 14.63
CA LEU A 98 4.36 -3.93 13.26
C LEU A 98 5.77 -4.39 12.92
N ARG A 99 5.96 -5.70 12.73
CA ARG A 99 7.27 -6.36 12.75
C ARG A 99 7.47 -7.36 11.60
N GLY A 100 8.72 -7.73 11.37
CA GLY A 100 9.13 -8.75 10.41
C GLY A 100 9.48 -8.19 9.04
N SER A 101 8.92 -8.77 7.99
CA SER A 101 9.22 -8.50 6.58
C SER A 101 8.53 -7.22 6.06
N VAL A 102 8.71 -6.10 6.76
CA VAL A 102 7.97 -4.84 6.61
C VAL A 102 8.85 -3.61 6.32
N ARG A 103 10.12 -3.78 5.91
CA ARG A 103 11.05 -2.64 5.80
C ARG A 103 10.65 -1.59 4.76
N GLY A 104 10.80 -0.31 5.09
CA GLY A 104 10.56 0.85 4.22
C GLY A 104 11.81 1.43 3.55
N ASP A 105 12.99 1.18 4.12
CA ASP A 105 14.29 1.68 3.64
C ASP A 105 14.82 1.06 2.33
N THR A 106 14.31 -0.10 1.93
CA THR A 106 14.76 -0.77 0.69
C THR A 106 14.43 0.05 -0.56
N SER A 107 15.23 -0.08 -1.61
CA SER A 107 15.01 0.61 -2.90
C SER A 107 13.74 0.15 -3.64
N GLU A 108 13.16 -1.00 -3.26
CA GLU A 108 11.85 -1.46 -3.72
C GLU A 108 10.71 -0.86 -2.89
N MET A 109 10.79 -0.87 -1.55
CA MET A 109 9.72 -0.34 -0.71
C MET A 109 9.64 1.18 -0.76
N SER A 110 10.77 1.91 -0.79
CA SER A 110 10.79 3.38 -0.92
C SER A 110 10.11 3.91 -2.20
N ARG A 111 9.87 3.06 -3.21
CA ARG A 111 9.07 3.39 -4.41
C ARG A 111 7.56 3.13 -4.26
N ARG A 112 7.18 2.40 -3.21
CA ARG A 112 5.82 1.86 -2.97
C ARG A 112 5.18 2.37 -1.68
N MET A 113 6.00 2.82 -0.75
CA MET A 113 5.64 3.36 0.56
C MET A 113 6.10 4.81 0.56
N GLY A 114 5.23 5.68 0.06
CA GLY A 114 5.51 7.09 -0.08
C GLY A 114 4.99 7.91 1.10
N GLN A 115 4.85 9.21 0.85
CA GLN A 115 4.27 10.15 1.79
C GLN A 115 2.81 9.80 2.14
N GLN A 116 2.03 9.31 1.17
CA GLN A 116 0.61 8.99 1.34
C GLN A 116 0.39 7.79 2.28
N GLU A 117 1.23 6.74 2.17
CA GLU A 117 1.21 5.59 3.08
C GLU A 117 1.51 5.98 4.53
N VAL A 118 2.51 6.84 4.75
CA VAL A 118 2.85 7.27 6.12
C VAL A 118 1.81 8.22 6.72
N GLU A 119 1.22 9.11 5.91
CA GLU A 119 0.09 9.95 6.32
C GLU A 119 -1.10 9.10 6.76
N TRP A 120 -1.49 8.13 5.93
CA TRP A 120 -2.56 7.20 6.26
C TRP A 120 -2.27 6.45 7.56
N MET A 121 -1.02 6.01 7.80
CA MET A 121 -0.65 5.35 9.04
C MET A 121 -0.66 6.28 10.26
N ALA A 122 -0.24 7.54 10.12
CA ALA A 122 -0.26 8.51 11.21
C ALA A 122 -1.70 8.71 11.73
N GLU A 123 -2.67 8.79 10.80
CA GLU A 123 -4.11 8.93 11.07
C GLU A 123 -4.75 7.63 11.59
N HIS A 124 -4.56 6.51 10.89
CA HIS A 124 -5.32 5.28 11.10
C HIS A 124 -4.65 4.31 12.07
N ARG A 125 -3.40 4.55 12.49
CA ARG A 125 -2.63 3.72 13.45
C ARG A 125 -2.30 4.48 14.76
N PRO A 126 -3.23 5.17 15.45
CA PRO A 126 -2.92 6.03 16.61
C PRO A 126 -2.22 5.30 17.76
N SER A 127 -2.44 3.98 17.88
CA SER A 127 -1.84 3.10 18.89
C SER A 127 -0.42 2.62 18.56
N LEU A 128 0.09 2.86 17.35
CA LEU A 128 1.38 2.31 16.89
C LEU A 128 2.56 2.96 17.64
N GLU A 129 3.38 2.11 18.26
CA GLU A 129 4.55 2.42 19.09
C GLU A 129 5.85 1.87 18.47
N VAL A 130 5.79 0.80 17.65
CA VAL A 130 6.92 0.19 16.95
C VAL A 130 6.52 -0.19 15.51
N ALA A 131 7.39 0.13 14.55
CA ALA A 131 7.30 -0.34 13.17
C ALA A 131 8.71 -0.65 12.63
N GLU A 132 8.98 -1.88 12.19
CA GLU A 132 10.30 -2.31 11.68
C GLU A 132 10.56 -1.82 10.24
N PHE A 133 10.53 -0.50 10.03
CA PHE A 133 10.73 0.12 8.71
C PHE A 133 12.21 0.35 8.36
N LEU A 134 13.08 0.44 9.36
CA LEU A 134 14.54 0.60 9.25
C LEU A 134 15.24 -0.57 9.94
N GLN A 135 16.48 -0.86 9.54
CA GLN A 135 17.34 -1.82 10.26
C GLN A 135 17.78 -1.30 11.64
N ASP A 136 18.16 -2.19 12.55
CA ASP A 136 18.49 -1.84 13.94
C ASP A 136 19.82 -1.08 14.07
N ASP A 137 20.66 -1.12 13.03
CA ASP A 137 21.93 -0.43 12.88
C ASP A 137 21.85 0.85 12.03
N TYR A 138 20.64 1.24 11.59
CA TYR A 138 20.41 2.47 10.84
C TYR A 138 20.90 3.70 11.62
N GLY A 139 21.80 4.48 11.02
CA GLY A 139 22.49 5.60 11.67
C GLY A 139 23.56 5.24 12.71
N LYS A 140 23.89 3.94 12.90
CA LYS A 140 25.01 3.49 13.77
C LYS A 140 26.24 3.06 12.98
N ILE A 141 26.04 2.41 11.82
CA ILE A 141 27.12 1.78 11.04
C ILE A 141 27.33 2.45 9.68
N LEU A 142 26.29 3.10 9.13
CA LEU A 142 26.26 3.63 7.77
C LEU A 142 25.62 5.02 7.76
N ASP A 143 26.16 5.95 6.96
CA ASP A 143 25.68 7.33 6.76
C ASP A 143 24.36 7.38 5.94
N PHE A 144 23.45 6.44 6.18
CA PHE A 144 22.13 6.44 5.56
C PHE A 144 21.21 7.41 6.30
N GLU A 145 20.82 8.49 5.62
CA GLU A 145 19.79 9.41 6.12
C GLU A 145 18.42 8.71 6.17
N VAL A 146 17.61 8.99 7.19
CA VAL A 146 16.24 8.45 7.29
C VAL A 146 15.40 9.06 6.16
N PRO A 147 14.67 8.27 5.35
CA PRO A 147 13.82 8.77 4.28
C PRO A 147 12.85 9.85 4.77
N ALA A 148 12.68 10.93 4.01
CA ALA A 148 11.95 12.12 4.45
C ALA A 148 10.51 11.84 4.93
N HIS A 149 9.81 10.89 4.29
CA HIS A 149 8.45 10.47 4.68
C HIS A 149 8.46 9.70 6.03
N LEU A 150 9.47 8.85 6.28
CA LEU A 150 9.64 8.17 7.57
C LEU A 150 10.01 9.16 8.68
N LYS A 151 10.83 10.17 8.37
CA LYS A 151 11.13 11.27 9.30
C LYS A 151 9.88 12.07 9.65
N TRP A 152 9.08 12.45 8.65
CA TRP A 152 7.78 13.11 8.86
C TRP A 152 6.86 12.28 9.78
N LEU A 153 6.83 10.95 9.59
CA LEU A 153 6.04 10.06 10.44
C LEU A 153 6.50 10.09 11.90
N GLN A 154 7.80 10.15 12.17
CA GLN A 154 8.34 10.33 13.52
C GLN A 154 8.03 11.70 14.11
N GLU A 155 8.03 12.77 13.29
CA GLU A 155 7.66 14.11 13.73
C GLU A 155 6.18 14.17 14.14
N GLN A 156 5.28 13.54 13.39
CA GLN A 156 3.86 13.40 13.77
C GLN A 156 3.65 12.43 14.95
N ARG A 157 4.54 11.45 15.11
CA ARG A 157 4.43 10.39 16.12
C ARG A 157 5.75 10.23 16.90
N PRO A 158 6.12 11.17 17.80
CA PRO A 158 7.42 11.16 18.48
C PRO A 158 7.70 9.96 19.41
N ARG A 159 6.70 9.11 19.65
CA ARG A 159 6.81 7.85 20.41
C ARG A 159 6.99 6.61 19.52
N LEU A 160 6.84 6.75 18.20
CA LEU A 160 6.98 5.65 17.25
C LEU A 160 8.47 5.35 17.01
N ARG A 161 8.87 4.12 17.29
CA ARG A 161 10.20 3.58 16.95
C ARG A 161 10.15 2.95 15.56
N LEU A 162 11.13 3.27 14.72
CA LEU A 162 11.21 2.78 13.33
C LEU A 162 12.13 1.55 13.13
N CYS A 163 12.70 1.03 14.22
CA CYS A 163 13.57 -0.15 14.24
C CYS A 163 13.40 -0.88 15.59
N CYS A 164 14.01 -2.07 15.73
CA CYS A 164 14.10 -2.72 17.04
C CYS A 164 15.19 -2.07 17.90
N GLN A 165 14.87 -1.94 19.18
CA GLN A 165 15.78 -1.66 20.28
C GLN A 165 15.37 -2.56 21.45
#